data_AF-A0A2H3CWB9-F1
#
_entry.id   AF-A0A2H3CWB9-F1
#
_cell.length_a   1.000
_cell.length_b   1.000
_cell.length_c   1.000
_cell.angle_alpha   90.00
_cell.angle_beta   90.00
_cell.angle_gamma   90.00
#
_symmetry.space_group_name_H-M   'P 1'
#
loop_
_entity.id
_entity.type
_entity.pdbx_description
1 polymer ?
#
loop_
_entity_poly.entity_id
_entity_poly.type
_entity_poly.pdbx_seq_one_letter_code
_entity_poly.pdbx_strand_id
1 'polypeptide(L)'
;MSIIPFGLGVQLSDGIFGPVIVRNTTLPKQASRRSSFMGKQIRFFTGSGVPWELEYTNSSASQLLGTMDLPVVEGTAAPFDVIILVAIDEDGLMDLTAVEGGM
;
A
#
# COMPACT_ATOMS: atom_id res chain seq x y z
N MET A 1 11.78 -21.95 2.83
CA MET A 1 11.85 -20.47 2.71
C MET A 1 10.65 -20.04 1.90
N SER A 2 9.72 -19.33 2.53
CA SER A 2 8.48 -18.90 1.89
C SER A 2 8.65 -17.51 1.27
N ILE A 3 7.96 -17.24 0.18
CA ILE A 3 8.05 -15.96 -0.56
C ILE A 3 6.66 -15.37 -0.74
N ILE A 4 6.58 -14.04 -0.81
CA ILE A 4 5.37 -13.31 -1.17
C ILE A 4 5.26 -13.36 -2.70
N PRO A 5 4.27 -14.04 -3.30
CA PRO A 5 4.22 -14.27 -4.75
C PRO A 5 3.86 -13.02 -5.57
N PHE A 6 3.26 -12.00 -4.93
CA PHE A 6 2.79 -10.78 -5.58
C PHE A 6 3.38 -9.52 -4.93
N GLY A 7 3.38 -8.41 -5.66
CA GLY A 7 3.65 -7.11 -5.06
C GLY A 7 2.47 -6.67 -4.21
N LEU A 8 2.72 -5.95 -3.12
CA LEU A 8 1.70 -5.41 -2.24
C LEU A 8 1.82 -3.90 -2.21
N GLY A 9 0.70 -3.20 -2.27
CA GLY A 9 0.70 -1.75 -2.28
C GLY A 9 -0.65 -1.12 -2.09
N VAL A 10 -0.66 0.21 -2.18
CA VAL A 10 -1.82 1.07 -1.93
C VAL A 10 -2.20 1.84 -3.18
N GLN A 11 -3.49 2.14 -3.33
CA GLN A 11 -3.93 3.13 -4.31
C GLN A 11 -3.80 4.54 -3.74
N LEU A 12 -3.03 5.39 -4.41
CA LEU A 12 -2.72 6.76 -3.96
C LEU A 12 -3.71 7.80 -4.48
N SER A 13 -4.10 7.66 -5.75
CA SER A 13 -5.04 8.52 -6.48
C SER A 13 -5.63 7.71 -7.64
N ASP A 14 -6.66 8.20 -8.32
CA ASP A 14 -7.39 7.46 -9.38
C ASP A 14 -6.46 6.64 -10.30
N GLY A 15 -6.43 5.32 -10.06
CA GLY A 15 -5.65 4.36 -10.82
C GLY A 15 -4.13 4.26 -10.54
N ILE A 16 -3.56 5.04 -9.61
CA ILE A 16 -2.13 5.01 -9.26
C ILE A 16 -1.88 4.00 -8.15
N PHE A 17 -1.01 3.01 -8.42
CA PHE A 17 -0.59 1.99 -7.45
C PHE A 17 0.81 2.31 -6.89
N GLY A 18 0.89 2.53 -5.58
CA GLY A 18 2.13 2.70 -4.83
C GLY A 18 2.58 1.39 -4.18
N PRO A 19 3.54 0.65 -4.77
CA PRO A 19 4.08 -0.57 -4.16
C PRO A 19 4.78 -0.28 -2.82
N VAL A 20 4.51 -1.13 -1.82
CA VAL A 20 5.16 -1.12 -0.49
C VAL A 20 6.09 -2.32 -0.33
N ILE A 21 5.66 -3.50 -0.78
CA ILE A 21 6.49 -4.71 -0.83
C ILE A 21 6.54 -5.21 -2.27
N VAL A 22 7.74 -5.50 -2.76
CA VAL A 22 7.94 -6.06 -4.10
C VAL A 22 7.65 -7.57 -4.10
N ARG A 23 7.18 -8.08 -5.24
CA ARG A 23 6.96 -9.52 -5.43
C ARG A 23 8.23 -10.34 -5.18
N ASN A 24 8.05 -11.62 -4.87
CA ASN A 24 9.10 -12.59 -4.56
C ASN A 24 10.00 -12.17 -3.37
N THR A 25 9.49 -11.32 -2.48
CA THR A 25 10.19 -10.99 -1.24
C THR A 25 10.06 -12.16 -0.27
N THR A 26 11.14 -12.49 0.42
CA THR A 26 11.20 -13.57 1.40
C THR A 26 10.50 -13.17 2.70
N LEU A 27 9.75 -14.09 3.30
CA LEU A 27 9.14 -13.91 4.61
C LEU A 27 10.14 -14.18 5.76
N PRO A 28 9.93 -13.59 6.95
CA PRO A 28 8.99 -12.50 7.24
C PRO A 28 9.48 -11.17 6.63
N LYS A 29 8.56 -10.23 6.39
CA LYS A 29 8.92 -8.92 5.82
C LYS A 29 8.15 -7.78 6.46
N GLN A 30 8.88 -6.72 6.76
CA GLN A 30 8.31 -5.41 7.08
C GLN A 30 8.81 -4.36 6.09
N ALA A 31 7.91 -3.49 5.63
CA ALA A 31 8.24 -2.36 4.77
C ALA A 31 7.30 -1.18 5.06
N SER A 32 7.79 0.03 4.82
CA SER A 32 7.02 1.25 4.98
C SER A 32 7.13 2.13 3.75
N ARG A 33 6.07 2.84 3.41
CA ARG A 33 6.05 3.86 2.35
C ARG A 33 5.29 5.09 2.83
N ARG A 34 5.91 6.26 2.68
CA ARG A 34 5.22 7.55 2.82
C ARG A 34 4.51 7.86 1.50
N SER A 35 3.26 8.29 1.57
CA SER A 35 2.51 8.75 0.42
C SER A 35 1.48 9.80 0.81
N SER A 36 1.24 10.73 -0.09
CA SER A 36 0.26 11.80 0.10
C SER A 36 -1.09 11.38 -0.47
N PHE A 37 -2.15 11.53 0.31
CA PHE A 37 -3.51 11.16 -0.08
C PHE A 37 -4.40 12.40 -0.18
N MET A 38 -5.29 12.40 -1.17
CA MET A 38 -6.38 13.39 -1.28
C MET A 38 -7.70 12.85 -0.72
N GLY A 39 -7.87 11.53 -0.70
CA GLY A 39 -9.07 10.84 -0.22
C GLY A 39 -8.91 10.32 1.21
N LYS A 40 -10.04 10.11 1.89
CA LYS A 40 -10.08 9.57 3.26
C LYS A 40 -10.04 8.04 3.32
N GLN A 41 -9.98 7.36 2.17
CA GLN A 41 -10.00 5.90 2.10
C GLN A 41 -8.77 5.40 1.33
N ILE A 42 -8.04 4.48 1.95
CA ILE A 42 -6.98 3.73 1.28
C ILE A 42 -7.55 2.39 0.82
N ARG A 43 -7.16 2.00 -0.39
CA ARG A 43 -7.45 0.68 -0.95
C ARG A 43 -6.14 -0.07 -1.14
N PHE A 44 -6.12 -1.32 -0.70
CA PHE A 44 -4.93 -2.18 -0.73
C PHE A 44 -5.08 -3.24 -1.80
N PHE A 45 -4.03 -3.45 -2.57
CA PHE A 45 -4.07 -4.38 -3.69
C PHE A 45 -2.85 -5.30 -3.72
N THR A 46 -3.04 -6.50 -4.30
CA THR A 46 -1.96 -7.28 -4.86
C THR A 46 -1.74 -6.89 -6.33
N GLY A 47 -0.48 -6.68 -6.69
CA GLY A 47 -0.06 -6.44 -8.07
C GLY A 47 0.75 -7.63 -8.61
N SER A 48 0.44 -8.08 -9.82
CA SER A 48 1.27 -9.05 -10.57
C SER A 48 2.40 -8.37 -11.36
N GLY A 49 2.44 -7.03 -11.37
CA GLY A 49 3.34 -6.20 -12.16
C GLY A 49 4.83 -6.45 -11.94
N VAL A 50 5.61 -6.22 -13.00
CA VAL A 50 7.07 -6.34 -13.02
C VAL A 50 7.68 -5.25 -12.12
N PRO A 51 8.75 -5.53 -11.34
CA PRO A 51 9.25 -4.59 -10.32
C PRO A 51 9.87 -3.29 -10.86
N TRP A 52 9.99 -3.13 -12.18
CA TRP A 52 10.89 -2.14 -12.79
C TRP A 52 10.25 -1.21 -13.82
N GLU A 53 8.96 -1.32 -14.14
CA GLU A 53 8.31 -0.36 -15.01
C GLU A 53 6.99 0.10 -14.41
N LEU A 54 7.05 1.35 -13.92
CA LEU A 54 5.95 2.31 -13.83
C LEU A 54 4.94 2.12 -12.70
N GLU A 55 4.85 3.20 -11.91
CA GLU A 55 3.85 3.61 -10.92
C GLU A 55 2.40 3.69 -11.47
N TYR A 56 2.07 2.92 -12.51
CA TYR A 56 0.89 3.09 -13.36
C TYR A 56 0.20 1.75 -13.67
N THR A 57 0.16 0.83 -12.72
CA THR A 57 -0.75 -0.31 -12.88
C THR A 57 -2.16 0.18 -12.57
N ASN A 58 -2.98 0.33 -13.62
CA ASN A 58 -4.42 0.49 -13.49
C ASN A 58 -4.90 -0.54 -12.45
N SER A 59 -5.49 -0.07 -11.35
CA SER A 59 -5.96 -0.94 -10.25
C SER A 59 -6.89 -2.05 -10.75
N SER A 60 -7.46 -1.92 -11.95
CA SER A 60 -8.24 -2.95 -12.64
C SER A 60 -7.48 -4.26 -12.93
N ALA A 61 -6.15 -4.24 -13.00
CA ALA A 61 -5.31 -5.43 -13.18
C ALA A 61 -4.79 -6.00 -11.84
N SER A 62 -5.17 -5.38 -10.72
CA SER A 62 -4.73 -5.73 -9.36
C SER A 62 -5.91 -6.25 -8.55
N GLN A 63 -5.68 -7.20 -7.63
CA GLN A 63 -6.76 -7.72 -6.80
C GLN A 63 -6.87 -6.88 -5.52
N LEU A 64 -8.05 -6.32 -5.26
CA LEU A 64 -8.35 -5.62 -4.01
C LEU A 64 -8.30 -6.61 -2.84
N LEU A 65 -7.45 -6.35 -1.86
CA LEU A 65 -7.36 -7.11 -0.61
C LEU A 65 -8.26 -6.53 0.48
N GLY A 66 -8.46 -5.21 0.47
CA GLY A 66 -9.27 -4.54 1.46
C GLY A 66 -9.19 -3.03 1.37
N THR A 67 -9.97 -2.37 2.23
CA THR A 67 -10.05 -0.91 2.33
C THR A 67 -9.92 -0.49 3.79
N MET A 68 -9.29 0.65 4.02
CA MET A 68 -9.17 1.25 5.36
C MET A 68 -9.52 2.73 5.25
N ASP A 69 -10.39 3.20 6.14
CA ASP A 69 -10.64 4.62 6.30
C ASP A 69 -9.55 5.23 7.18
N LEU A 70 -9.03 6.37 6.75
CA LEU A 70 -8.00 7.10 7.45
C LEU A 70 -8.63 8.03 8.48
N PRO A 71 -8.05 8.11 9.70
CA PRO A 71 -8.47 9.08 10.69
C PRO A 71 -7.95 10.47 10.28
N VAL A 72 -8.62 11.15 9.35
CA VAL A 72 -8.27 12.53 8.96
C VAL A 72 -9.09 13.52 9.76
N VAL A 73 -8.39 14.47 10.40
CA VAL A 73 -8.96 15.61 11.11
C VAL A 73 -9.75 16.48 10.13
N GLU A 74 -10.99 16.81 10.46
CA GLU A 74 -11.83 17.67 9.62
C GLU A 74 -11.15 19.02 9.32
N GLY A 75 -11.12 19.45 8.05
CA GLY A 75 -10.78 20.82 7.67
C GLY A 75 -9.62 21.04 6.70
N THR A 76 -8.84 20.01 6.33
CA THR A 76 -7.71 20.20 5.40
C THR A 76 -8.14 20.03 3.94
N ALA A 77 -8.17 21.15 3.19
CA ALA A 77 -8.29 21.16 1.73
C ALA A 77 -6.98 20.79 1.01
N ALA A 78 -6.03 20.18 1.73
CA ALA A 78 -4.69 19.87 1.25
C ALA A 78 -4.46 18.35 1.28
N PRO A 79 -3.63 17.81 0.37
CA PRO A 79 -3.13 16.46 0.51
C PRO A 79 -2.44 16.32 1.87
N PHE A 80 -2.66 15.19 2.53
CA PHE A 80 -2.03 14.88 3.81
C PHE A 80 -1.15 13.64 3.65
N ASP A 81 -0.02 13.64 4.34
CA ASP A 81 0.95 12.56 4.28
C ASP A 81 0.52 11.43 5.22
N VAL A 82 0.64 10.21 4.72
CA VAL A 82 0.40 8.99 5.49
C VAL A 82 1.60 8.08 5.31
N ILE A 83 2.05 7.49 6.41
CA ILE A 83 3.03 6.42 6.39
C ILE A 83 2.26 5.10 6.46
N ILE A 84 2.36 4.32 5.40
CA ILE A 84 1.81 2.97 5.31
C ILE A 84 2.89 2.00 5.73
N LEU A 85 2.61 1.17 6.73
CA LEU A 85 3.43 0.05 7.13
C LEU A 85 2.71 -1.25 6.79
N VAL A 86 3.45 -2.16 6.16
CA VAL A 86 3.01 -3.53 5.88
C VAL A 86 3.99 -4.47 6.54
N ALA A 87 3.49 -5.32 7.42
CA ALA A 87 4.22 -6.41 8.05
C ALA A 87 3.59 -7.73 7.63
N ILE A 88 4.40 -8.72 7.28
CA ILE A 88 3.96 -10.08 7.01
C ILE A 88 4.86 -11.03 7.80
N ASP A 89 4.23 -11.87 8.61
CA ASP A 89 4.91 -12.86 9.44
C ASP A 89 5.33 -14.11 8.66
N GLU A 90 5.86 -15.10 9.38
CA GLU A 90 6.33 -16.37 8.80
C GLU A 90 5.18 -17.23 8.24
N ASP A 91 3.97 -17.06 8.76
CA ASP A 91 2.76 -17.76 8.34
C ASP A 91 2.07 -17.10 7.14
N GLY A 92 2.53 -15.90 6.76
CA GLY A 92 1.97 -15.12 5.67
C GLY A 92 0.78 -14.25 6.10
N LEU A 93 0.54 -14.10 7.41
CA LEU A 93 -0.46 -13.17 7.91
C LEU A 93 0.05 -11.74 7.74
N MET A 94 -0.78 -10.91 7.10
CA MET A 94 -0.44 -9.52 6.80
C MET A 94 -1.10 -8.58 7.80
N ASP A 95 -0.28 -7.80 8.49
CA ASP A 95 -0.70 -6.65 9.27
C ASP A 95 -0.44 -5.37 8.50
N LEU A 96 -1.44 -4.51 8.52
CA LEU A 96 -1.41 -3.24 7.82
C LEU A 96 -1.71 -2.10 8.78
N THR A 97 -0.85 -1.09 8.77
CA THR A 97 -0.99 0.10 9.60
C THR A 97 -0.83 1.34 8.74
N ALA A 98 -1.73 2.29 8.91
CA ALA A 98 -1.62 3.62 8.33
C ALA A 98 -1.57 4.64 9.48
N VAL A 99 -0.51 5.44 9.51
CA VAL A 99 -0.35 6.53 10.47
C VAL A 99 -0.16 7.84 9.74
N GLU A 100 -0.67 8.93 10.30
CA GLU A 100 -0.41 10.27 9.79
C GLU A 100 1.11 10.51 9.77
N GLY A 101 1.64 10.81 8.59
CA GLY A 101 3.02 11.24 8.41
C GLY A 101 3.07 12.70 8.76
N GLY A 102 3.39 13.03 10.01
CA GLY A 102 3.45 14.41 10.48
C GLY A 102 4.27 15.34 9.56
N MET A 103 3.89 16.62 9.55
CA MET A 103 4.54 17.71 8.80
C MET A 103 6.05 17.82 9.08
#